data_AF-A0A7Y2UAD1-F1
#
_entry.id   AF-A0A7Y2UAD1-F1
#
_cell.length_a   1.000
_cell.length_b   1.000
_cell.length_c   1.000
_cell.angle_alpha   90.00
_cell.angle_beta   90.00
_cell.angle_gamma   90.00
#
_symmetry.space_group_name_H-M   'P 1'
#
loop_
_entity.id
_entity.type
_entity.pdbx_description
1 polymer ?
#
loop_
_entity_poly.entity_id
_entity_poly.type
_entity_poly.pdbx_seq_one_letter_code
_entity_poly.pdbx_strand_id
1 'polypeptide(L)'
;TISSWLPLTAGVATPAMAKRMSEVFATPAWQTPLPVPTCERTDPRWKSSGFWRGDVWPSANYQIASGFADYGYHDIAADIADKTVANAIKNGINEHYDSVTGEGIGVKDYCMSSTIGTMMLDGLTKHHIVKLRK
;
A
#
# COMPACT_ATOMS: atom_id res chain seq x y z
N THR A 1 10.40 -7.21 -5.23
CA THR A 1 10.26 -6.68 -3.85
C THR A 1 9.72 -5.27 -3.92
N ILE A 2 9.15 -4.72 -2.85
CA ILE A 2 8.49 -3.39 -2.89
C ILE A 2 9.38 -2.24 -3.37
N SER A 3 10.70 -2.40 -3.26
CA SER A 3 11.67 -1.45 -3.83
C SER A 3 11.47 -1.21 -5.33
N SER A 4 10.87 -2.16 -6.05
CA SER A 4 10.54 -2.03 -7.46
C SER A 4 9.60 -0.85 -7.75
N TRP A 5 8.82 -0.40 -6.77
CA TRP A 5 7.84 0.69 -6.91
C TRP A 5 8.42 2.09 -6.63
N LEU A 6 9.55 2.16 -5.91
CA LEU A 6 10.15 3.43 -5.49
C LEU A 6 10.47 4.42 -6.62
N PRO A 7 10.79 4.00 -7.86
CA PRO A 7 10.94 4.95 -8.97
C PRO A 7 9.71 5.83 -9.24
N LEU A 8 8.50 5.35 -8.94
CA LEU A 8 7.27 6.15 -9.03
C LEU A 8 7.28 7.26 -7.99
N THR A 9 7.45 6.89 -6.71
CA THR A 9 7.49 7.86 -5.60
C THR A 9 8.62 8.87 -5.74
N ALA A 10 9.77 8.46 -6.28
CA ALA A 10 10.91 9.34 -6.52
C ALA A 10 10.73 10.24 -7.76
N GLY A 11 9.68 10.06 -8.56
CA GLY A 11 9.46 10.84 -9.78
C GLY A 11 10.49 10.59 -10.89
N VAL A 12 11.18 9.45 -10.86
CA VAL A 12 12.26 9.12 -11.81
C VAL A 12 11.86 8.07 -12.84
N ALA A 13 10.68 7.46 -12.71
CA ALA A 13 10.15 6.56 -13.72
C ALA A 13 9.75 7.33 -14.98
N THR A 14 10.03 6.76 -16.16
CA THR A 14 9.44 7.26 -17.41
C THR A 14 7.97 6.83 -17.51
N PRO A 15 7.14 7.47 -18.37
CA PRO A 15 5.76 7.02 -18.59
C PRO A 15 5.65 5.54 -19.02
N ALA A 16 6.59 5.07 -19.85
CA ALA A 16 6.66 3.67 -20.27
C ALA A 16 6.99 2.72 -19.10
N MET A 17 7.88 3.14 -18.19
CA MET A 17 8.17 2.38 -16.97
C MET A 17 6.97 2.35 -16.05
N ALA A 18 6.31 3.48 -15.82
CA ALA A 18 5.11 3.55 -14.98
C ALA A 18 3.97 2.66 -15.52
N LYS A 19 3.78 2.63 -16.85
CA LYS A 19 2.86 1.69 -17.51
C LYS A 19 3.25 0.24 -17.28
N ARG A 20 4.53 -0.10 -17.44
CA ARG A 20 4.98 -1.47 -17.17
C ARG A 20 4.79 -1.86 -15.71
N MET A 21 5.02 -0.92 -14.79
CA MET A 21 4.85 -1.12 -13.35
C MET A 21 3.38 -1.36 -13.01
N SER A 22 2.44 -0.60 -13.57
CA SER A 22 1.01 -0.84 -13.35
C SER A 22 0.54 -2.20 -13.89
N GLU A 23 1.05 -2.63 -15.05
CA GLU A 23 0.80 -3.97 -15.58
C GLU A 23 1.32 -5.08 -14.66
N VAL A 24 2.54 -4.95 -14.15
CA VAL A 24 3.13 -5.92 -13.21
C VAL A 24 2.35 -5.93 -11.90
N PHE A 25 1.94 -4.76 -11.40
CA PHE A 25 1.14 -4.63 -10.19
C PHE A 25 -0.19 -5.39 -10.30
N ALA A 26 -0.82 -5.33 -11.46
CA ALA A 26 -2.08 -6.04 -11.73
C ALA A 26 -1.95 -7.56 -11.82
N THR A 27 -0.74 -8.12 -11.88
CA THR A 27 -0.55 -9.58 -11.95
C THR A 27 -0.88 -10.27 -10.62
N PRO A 28 -1.32 -11.54 -10.63
CA PRO A 28 -1.59 -12.29 -9.39
C PRO A 28 -0.41 -12.37 -8.41
N ALA A 29 0.82 -12.20 -8.88
CA ALA A 29 2.03 -12.22 -8.06
C ALA A 29 2.03 -11.10 -7.01
N TRP A 30 1.42 -9.95 -7.32
CA TRP A 30 1.38 -8.78 -6.44
C TRP A 30 0.03 -8.56 -5.75
N GLN A 31 -0.94 -9.43 -6.03
CA GLN A 31 -2.29 -9.34 -5.48
C GLN A 31 -2.45 -10.23 -4.25
N THR A 32 -2.65 -9.59 -3.10
CA THR A 32 -3.04 -10.17 -1.81
C THR A 32 -4.34 -9.49 -1.33
N PRO A 33 -5.12 -10.09 -0.41
CA PRO A 33 -6.30 -9.46 0.16
C PRO A 33 -6.05 -8.03 0.68
N LEU A 34 -4.95 -7.82 1.40
CA LEU A 34 -4.42 -6.49 1.71
C LEU A 34 -3.28 -6.16 0.73
N PRO A 35 -3.37 -5.09 -0.07
CA PRO A 35 -2.49 -4.90 -1.23
C PRO A 35 -1.07 -4.48 -0.84
N VAL A 36 -0.16 -4.69 -1.80
CA VAL A 36 1.26 -4.31 -1.73
C VAL A 36 2.06 -5.07 -0.65
N PRO A 37 2.16 -6.40 -0.75
CA PRO A 37 3.06 -7.15 0.13
C PRO A 37 4.52 -6.76 -0.15
N THR A 38 5.40 -6.82 0.86
CA THR A 38 6.82 -6.41 0.71
C THR A 38 7.60 -7.21 -0.34
N CYS A 39 7.10 -8.41 -0.66
CA CYS A 39 7.60 -9.31 -1.70
C CYS A 39 6.43 -9.89 -2.49
N GLU A 40 6.65 -10.20 -3.78
CA GLU A 40 5.64 -10.88 -4.59
C GLU A 40 5.42 -12.33 -4.12
N ARG A 41 4.20 -12.82 -4.26
CA ARG A 41 3.74 -14.12 -3.76
C ARG A 41 4.41 -15.33 -4.42
N THR A 42 4.96 -15.14 -5.62
CA THR A 42 5.65 -16.18 -6.39
C THR A 42 7.12 -16.31 -6.01
N ASP A 43 7.68 -15.36 -5.25
CA ASP A 43 9.04 -15.46 -4.73
C ASP A 43 9.11 -16.59 -3.69
N PRO A 44 10.10 -17.51 -3.77
CA PRO A 44 10.22 -18.62 -2.79
C PRO A 44 10.46 -18.15 -1.36
N ARG A 45 10.85 -16.88 -1.17
CA ARG A 45 11.07 -16.27 0.15
C ARG A 45 9.80 -15.62 0.69
N TRP A 46 8.73 -15.53 -0.10
CA TRP A 46 7.49 -14.90 0.33
C TRP A 46 6.86 -15.67 1.49
N LYS A 47 6.45 -14.92 2.51
CA LYS A 47 5.74 -15.45 3.67
C LYS A 47 4.84 -14.37 4.25
N SER A 48 3.56 -14.69 4.42
CA SER A 48 2.65 -13.87 5.22
C SER A 48 3.02 -13.94 6.71
N SER A 49 2.90 -12.84 7.44
CA SER A 49 3.52 -12.64 8.75
C SER A 49 5.05 -12.84 8.69
N GLY A 50 5.66 -12.47 7.56
CA GLY A 50 7.06 -12.64 7.24
C GLY A 50 7.87 -11.34 7.32
N PHE A 51 7.34 -10.29 7.95
CA PHE A 51 7.95 -8.97 8.05
C PHE A 51 8.22 -8.40 6.65
N TRP A 52 9.45 -7.96 6.34
CA TRP A 52 9.86 -7.51 5.01
C TRP A 52 9.88 -8.60 3.92
N ARG A 53 9.34 -9.80 4.17
CA ARG A 53 9.18 -10.87 3.17
C ARG A 53 7.73 -11.20 2.80
N GLY A 54 6.75 -10.39 3.19
CA GLY A 54 5.39 -10.57 2.69
C GLY A 54 4.32 -9.76 3.39
N ASP A 55 4.64 -9.02 4.44
CA ASP A 55 3.68 -8.20 5.16
C ASP A 55 3.39 -6.90 4.43
N VAL A 56 2.35 -6.19 4.87
CA VAL A 56 1.96 -4.90 4.33
C VAL A 56 2.27 -3.81 5.34
N TRP A 57 2.89 -2.73 4.86
CA TRP A 57 3.34 -1.62 5.68
C TRP A 57 2.62 -0.33 5.23
N PRO A 58 1.85 0.34 6.11
CA PRO A 58 1.11 1.54 5.73
C PRO A 58 1.96 2.66 5.14
N SER A 59 3.18 2.83 5.64
CA SER A 59 4.11 3.83 5.14
C SER A 59 4.58 3.53 3.71
N ALA A 60 4.84 2.27 3.39
CA ALA A 60 5.17 1.85 2.03
C ALA A 60 3.95 1.95 1.10
N ASN A 61 2.77 1.54 1.57
CA ASN A 61 1.52 1.67 0.80
C ASN A 61 1.23 3.12 0.45
N TYR A 62 1.45 4.05 1.39
CA TYR A 62 1.29 5.47 1.13
C TYR A 62 2.24 5.95 0.03
N GLN A 63 3.55 5.68 0.15
CA GLN A 63 4.53 6.06 -0.87
C GLN A 63 4.18 5.52 -2.26
N ILE A 64 3.74 4.27 -2.33
CA ILE A 64 3.43 3.59 -3.59
C ILE A 64 2.10 4.09 -4.18
N ALA A 65 1.08 4.29 -3.35
CA ALA A 65 -0.19 4.87 -3.77
C ALA A 65 0.00 6.30 -4.30
N SER A 66 0.76 7.15 -3.59
CA SER A 66 1.11 8.50 -4.06
C SER A 66 1.85 8.43 -5.39
N GLY A 67 2.87 7.56 -5.52
CA GLY A 67 3.60 7.38 -6.77
C GLY A 67 2.71 6.93 -7.94
N PHE A 68 1.75 6.04 -7.72
CA PHE A 68 0.79 5.69 -8.77
C PHE A 68 -0.12 6.87 -9.12
N ALA A 69 -0.58 7.65 -8.13
CA ALA A 69 -1.42 8.82 -8.35
C ALA A 69 -0.69 9.91 -9.15
N ASP A 70 0.58 10.19 -8.84
CA ASP A 70 1.42 11.18 -9.53
C ASP A 70 1.62 10.86 -11.02
N TYR A 71 1.55 9.56 -11.36
CA TYR A 71 1.65 9.08 -12.74
C TYR A 71 0.28 8.83 -13.41
N GLY A 72 -0.82 9.26 -12.79
CA GLY A 72 -2.17 9.20 -13.35
C GLY A 72 -2.91 7.87 -13.13
N TYR A 73 -2.36 6.93 -12.37
CA TYR A 73 -2.98 5.64 -12.05
C TYR A 73 -3.86 5.73 -10.80
N HIS A 74 -4.81 6.67 -10.80
CA HIS A 74 -5.65 6.98 -9.63
C HIS A 74 -6.50 5.80 -9.12
N ASP A 75 -6.90 4.89 -10.01
CA ASP A 75 -7.66 3.69 -9.60
C ASP A 75 -6.81 2.73 -8.77
N ILE A 76 -5.54 2.54 -9.15
CA ILE A 76 -4.59 1.71 -8.41
C ILE A 76 -4.26 2.37 -7.07
N ALA A 77 -3.98 3.68 -7.08
CA ALA A 77 -3.72 4.44 -5.87
C ALA A 77 -4.88 4.33 -4.86
N ALA A 78 -6.12 4.49 -5.36
CA ALA A 78 -7.31 4.37 -4.54
C ALA A 78 -7.55 2.96 -3.99
N ASP A 79 -7.35 1.92 -4.80
CA ASP A 79 -7.48 0.53 -4.30
C ASP A 79 -6.50 0.25 -3.16
N ILE A 80 -5.25 0.71 -3.27
CA ILE A 80 -4.23 0.58 -2.22
C ILE A 80 -4.67 1.35 -0.96
N ALA A 81 -5.04 2.62 -1.12
CA ALA A 81 -5.38 3.49 0.00
C ALA A 81 -6.66 3.03 0.71
N ASP A 82 -7.74 2.76 -0.04
CA ASP A 82 -9.03 2.36 0.51
C ASP A 82 -8.94 1.04 1.26
N LYS A 83 -8.25 0.02 0.71
CA LYS A 83 -8.06 -1.25 1.41
C LYS A 83 -7.19 -1.11 2.65
N THR A 84 -6.18 -0.25 2.61
CA THR A 84 -5.32 0.02 3.79
C THR A 84 -6.13 0.68 4.91
N VAL A 85 -6.94 1.70 4.58
CA VAL A 85 -7.80 2.39 5.55
C VAL A 85 -8.90 1.46 6.08
N ALA A 86 -9.57 0.71 5.20
CA ALA A 86 -10.59 -0.26 5.59
C ALA A 86 -10.04 -1.32 6.56
N ASN A 87 -8.82 -1.82 6.30
CA ASN A 87 -8.16 -2.77 7.19
C ASN A 87 -7.88 -2.16 8.57
N ALA A 88 -7.38 -0.93 8.63
CA ALA A 88 -7.12 -0.24 9.89
C ALA A 88 -8.41 0.06 10.68
N ILE A 89 -9.51 0.40 10.00
CA ILE A 89 -10.83 0.57 10.62
C ILE A 89 -11.31 -0.75 11.25
N LYS A 90 -11.09 -1.87 10.55
CA LYS A 90 -11.54 -3.20 11.00
C LYS A 90 -10.68 -3.78 12.12
N ASN A 91 -9.35 -3.71 11.96
CA ASN A 91 -8.38 -4.44 12.78
C ASN A 91 -7.61 -3.55 13.76
N GLY A 92 -7.79 -2.22 13.69
CA GLY A 92 -7.01 -1.24 14.43
C GLY A 92 -5.74 -0.80 13.70
N ILE A 93 -5.12 0.28 14.19
CA ILE A 93 -3.87 0.82 13.65
C ILE A 93 -2.68 0.04 14.24
N ASN A 94 -1.86 -0.54 13.37
CA ASN A 94 -0.68 -1.30 13.75
C ASN A 94 0.52 -0.98 12.84
N GLU A 95 1.72 -1.30 13.30
CA GLU A 95 2.99 -1.09 12.59
C GLU A 95 2.99 -1.69 11.18
N HIS A 96 2.63 -2.96 11.08
CA HIS A 96 2.43 -3.66 9.81
C HIS A 96 1.31 -4.71 9.96
N TYR A 97 0.92 -5.32 8.84
CA TYR A 97 -0.19 -6.26 8.79
C TYR A 97 0.17 -7.52 8.02
N ASP A 98 -0.45 -8.64 8.41
CA ASP A 98 -0.46 -9.85 7.60
C ASP A 98 -1.13 -9.57 6.23
N SER A 99 -0.48 -9.93 5.12
CA SER A 99 -1.02 -9.60 3.79
C SER A 99 -2.24 -10.42 3.39
N VAL A 100 -2.51 -11.54 4.06
CA VAL A 100 -3.62 -12.44 3.77
C VAL A 100 -4.80 -12.19 4.70
N THR A 101 -4.57 -12.11 6.02
CA THR A 101 -5.63 -11.96 7.02
C THR A 101 -5.91 -10.49 7.35
N GLY A 102 -4.92 -9.61 7.16
CA GLY A 102 -4.99 -8.20 7.55
C GLY A 102 -4.79 -7.96 9.05
N GLU A 103 -4.52 -9.01 9.85
CA GLU A 103 -4.26 -8.88 11.28
C GLU A 103 -3.04 -7.99 11.55
N GLY A 104 -3.13 -7.15 12.58
CA GLY A 104 -2.03 -6.29 12.99
C GLY A 104 -0.88 -7.09 13.58
N ILE A 105 0.33 -6.87 13.09
CA ILE A 105 1.59 -7.44 13.58
C ILE A 105 2.55 -6.32 13.99
N GLY A 106 3.31 -6.54 15.07
CA GLY A 106 4.26 -5.55 15.59
C GLY A 106 3.61 -4.58 16.59
N VAL A 107 4.11 -3.34 16.61
CA VAL A 107 3.71 -2.35 17.61
C VAL A 107 2.38 -1.68 17.24
N LYS A 108 1.45 -1.63 18.20
CA LYS A 108 0.17 -0.92 18.05
C LYS A 108 0.37 0.59 18.04
N ASP A 109 -0.42 1.29 17.23
CA ASP A 109 -0.43 2.75 17.13
C ASP A 109 0.97 3.35 16.82
N TYR A 110 1.80 2.60 16.08
CA TYR A 110 3.16 3.00 15.75
C TYR A 110 3.21 4.21 14.79
N CYS A 111 4.22 5.07 14.92
CA CYS A 111 4.25 6.38 14.25
C CYS A 111 4.23 6.29 12.72
N MET A 112 4.86 5.29 12.11
CA MET A 112 4.83 5.11 10.65
C MET A 112 3.43 4.81 10.12
N SER A 113 2.52 4.32 10.97
CA SER A 113 1.13 4.03 10.60
C SER A 113 0.24 5.28 10.57
N SER A 114 0.76 6.44 10.98
CA SER A 114 0.08 7.73 10.81
C SER A 114 -0.25 8.06 9.34
N THR A 115 0.48 7.47 8.39
CA THR A 115 0.23 7.64 6.95
C THR A 115 -1.14 7.14 6.51
N ILE A 116 -1.81 6.29 7.29
CA ILE A 116 -3.21 5.88 7.05
C ILE A 116 -4.13 7.11 7.07
N GLY A 117 -3.90 8.04 8.00
CA GLY A 117 -4.59 9.32 8.04
C GLY A 117 -4.25 10.18 6.83
N THR A 118 -2.96 10.27 6.49
CA THR A 118 -2.45 11.03 5.35
C THR A 118 -3.05 10.57 4.02
N MET A 119 -3.23 9.27 3.80
CA MET A 119 -3.90 8.73 2.60
C MET A 119 -5.28 9.35 2.36
N MET A 120 -6.05 9.54 3.44
CA MET A 120 -7.37 10.17 3.35
C MET A 120 -7.28 11.69 3.16
N LEU A 121 -6.34 12.34 3.84
CA LEU A 121 -6.14 13.80 3.77
C LEU A 121 -5.67 14.26 2.39
N ASP A 122 -4.80 13.48 1.76
CA ASP A 122 -4.25 13.77 0.43
C ASP A 122 -5.18 13.33 -0.71
N GLY A 123 -6.36 12.81 -0.38
CA GLY A 123 -7.38 12.43 -1.36
C GLY A 123 -7.01 11.19 -2.19
N LEU A 124 -6.13 10.32 -1.69
CA LEU A 124 -5.79 9.06 -2.37
C LEU A 124 -6.94 8.05 -2.30
N THR A 125 -7.74 8.09 -1.25
CA THR A 125 -8.92 7.23 -1.05
C THR A 125 -10.13 7.69 -1.86
N LYS A 126 -10.93 6.76 -2.38
CA LYS A 126 -12.25 7.07 -2.97
C LYS A 126 -13.40 6.88 -1.99
N HIS A 127 -13.27 5.96 -1.05
CA HIS A 127 -14.37 5.55 -0.16
C HIS A 127 -14.25 6.16 1.24
N HIS A 128 -13.05 6.49 1.68
CA HIS A 128 -12.79 7.00 3.04
C HIS A 128 -12.42 8.49 3.05
N ILE A 129 -13.43 9.36 2.88
CA ILE A 129 -13.21 10.81 2.76
C ILE A 129 -13.27 11.49 4.13
N VAL A 130 -12.18 12.15 4.52
CA VAL A 130 -12.13 13.00 5.73
C VAL A 130 -12.72 14.38 5.43
N LYS A 131 -13.57 14.88 6.34
CA LYS A 131 -14.11 16.25 6.29
C LYS A 131 -13.82 16.95 7.61
N LEU A 132 -13.25 18.16 7.52
CA LEU A 132 -13.10 19.01 8.69
C LEU A 132 -14.48 19.41 9.20
N ARG A 133 -14.71 19.22 10.50
CA ARG A 133 -15.91 19.77 11.16
C ARG A 133 -15.71 21.28 11.27
N LYS A 134 -16.70 22.04 10.78
CA LYS A 134 -16.78 23.49 10.97
C LYS A 134 -17.12 23.82 12.42
#